data_AF-A0A4D7DV51-F1
#
_entry.id   AF-A0A4D7DV51-F1
#
_cell.length_a   1.000
_cell.length_b   1.000
_cell.length_c   1.000
_cell.angle_alpha   90.00
_cell.angle_beta   90.00
_cell.angle_gamma   90.00
#
_symmetry.space_group_name_H-M   'P 1'
#
loop_
_entity.id
_entity.type
_entity.pdbx_description
1 polymer ?
#
loop_
_entity_poly.entity_id
_entity_poly.type
_entity_poly.pdbx_seq_one_letter_code
_entity_poly.pdbx_strand_id
1 'polypeptide(L)'
;MTKKYEKELSLEALAAMPDEELDYSDIPELDENFWANAKYVEPEGTQQITLRVKKSVVEAYKSTGKGYQTRMNSVLESYATTVLKQRSRQS
;
A
#
# COMPACT_ATOMS: atom_id res chain seq x y z
N MET A 1 -22.52 1.74 -23.11
CA MET A 1 -22.68 1.75 -21.65
C MET A 1 -23.52 2.96 -21.29
N THR A 2 -24.75 2.74 -20.87
CA THR A 2 -25.72 3.79 -20.56
C THR A 2 -25.47 4.21 -19.11
N LYS A 3 -25.06 5.46 -18.87
CA LYS A 3 -24.89 5.95 -17.50
C LYS A 3 -26.27 6.05 -16.85
N LYS A 4 -26.55 5.22 -15.84
CA LYS A 4 -27.81 5.21 -15.07
C LYS A 4 -27.99 6.49 -14.24
N TYR A 5 -26.89 7.20 -13.95
CA TYR A 5 -26.90 8.44 -13.17
C TYR A 5 -26.19 9.58 -13.90
N GLU A 6 -26.84 10.75 -13.98
CA GLU A 6 -26.26 11.97 -14.58
C GLU A 6 -25.24 12.67 -13.65
N LYS A 7 -25.24 12.34 -12.35
CA LYS A 7 -24.38 12.95 -11.33
C LYS A 7 -24.06 11.94 -10.19
N GLU A 8 -22.90 12.11 -9.56
CA GLU A 8 -22.49 11.37 -8.35
C GLU A 8 -23.51 11.60 -7.22
N LEU A 9 -23.99 10.52 -6.60
CA LEU A 9 -24.85 10.60 -5.41
C LEU A 9 -24.04 11.05 -4.19
N SER A 10 -24.67 11.82 -3.30
CA SER A 10 -24.10 12.10 -1.98
C SER A 10 -24.14 10.85 -1.08
N LEU A 11 -23.25 10.80 -0.08
CA LEU A 11 -23.18 9.70 0.89
C LEU A 11 -24.51 9.47 1.63
N GLU A 12 -25.24 10.55 1.90
CA GLU A 12 -26.56 10.51 2.57
C GLU A 12 -27.63 9.88 1.68
N ALA A 13 -27.59 10.15 0.37
CA ALA A 13 -28.51 9.59 -0.60
C ALA A 13 -28.24 8.09 -0.84
N LEU A 14 -26.96 7.68 -0.84
CA LEU A 14 -26.58 6.27 -0.94
C LEU A 14 -27.01 5.47 0.29
N ALA A 15 -26.85 6.04 1.50
CA ALA A 15 -27.22 5.37 2.74
C ALA A 15 -28.74 5.22 2.95
N ALA A 16 -29.54 6.07 2.30
CA ALA A 16 -31.00 6.02 2.36
C ALA A 16 -31.63 5.11 1.29
N MET A 17 -30.84 4.68 0.30
CA MET A 17 -31.29 3.81 -0.79
C MET A 17 -31.21 2.34 -0.35
N PRO A 18 -32.22 1.50 -0.67
CA PRO A 18 -32.12 0.07 -0.44
C PRO A 18 -31.04 -0.56 -1.33
N ASP A 19 -30.31 -1.54 -0.80
CA ASP A 19 -29.18 -2.19 -1.50
C ASP A 19 -29.55 -2.75 -2.89
N GLU A 20 -30.81 -3.15 -3.08
CA GLU A 20 -31.36 -3.69 -4.33
C GLU A 20 -31.43 -2.65 -5.47
N GLU A 21 -31.48 -1.35 -5.13
CA GLU A 21 -31.50 -0.26 -6.10
C GLU A 21 -30.09 0.20 -6.51
N LEU A 22 -29.07 -0.24 -5.77
CA LEU A 22 -27.66 0.03 -6.07
C LEU A 22 -27.23 -0.72 -7.34
N ASP A 23 -26.66 0.03 -8.26
CA ASP A 23 -26.15 -0.51 -9.52
C ASP A 23 -24.70 -0.99 -9.34
N TYR A 24 -24.51 -2.31 -9.37
CA TYR A 24 -23.19 -2.96 -9.34
C TYR A 24 -22.75 -3.44 -10.73
N SER A 25 -23.44 -3.04 -11.82
CA SER A 25 -23.16 -3.57 -13.16
C SER A 25 -21.76 -3.26 -13.70
N ASP A 26 -21.06 -2.29 -13.11
CA ASP A 26 -19.69 -1.90 -13.43
C ASP A 26 -18.62 -2.60 -12.56
N ILE A 27 -19.01 -3.24 -11.46
CA ILE A 27 -18.10 -3.91 -10.52
C ILE A 27 -18.42 -5.40 -10.51
N PRO A 28 -17.60 -6.26 -11.12
CA PRO A 28 -17.83 -7.71 -11.08
C PRO A 28 -17.76 -8.22 -9.63
N GLU A 29 -18.56 -9.26 -9.33
CA GLU A 29 -18.51 -9.92 -8.03
C GLU A 29 -17.12 -10.50 -7.75
N LEU A 30 -16.64 -10.32 -6.51
CA LEU A 30 -15.34 -10.84 -6.05
C LEU A 30 -15.46 -12.34 -5.75
N ASP A 31 -15.43 -13.16 -6.79
CA ASP A 31 -15.59 -14.62 -6.73
C ASP A 31 -14.29 -15.36 -6.37
N GLU A 32 -14.37 -16.69 -6.28
CA GLU A 32 -13.20 -17.54 -6.01
C GLU A 32 -12.11 -17.39 -7.08
N ASN A 33 -12.47 -17.08 -8.34
CA ASN A 33 -11.52 -16.85 -9.43
C ASN A 33 -10.73 -15.56 -9.22
N PHE A 34 -11.35 -14.50 -8.68
CA PHE A 34 -10.67 -13.27 -8.31
C PHE A 34 -9.55 -13.55 -7.29
N TRP A 35 -9.82 -14.41 -6.30
CA TRP A 35 -8.85 -14.76 -5.26
C TRP A 35 -7.89 -15.90 -5.66
N ALA A 36 -8.14 -16.61 -6.75
CA ALA A 36 -7.37 -17.80 -7.15
C ALA A 36 -5.86 -17.56 -7.30
N ASN A 37 -5.47 -16.34 -7.68
CA ASN A 37 -4.07 -15.93 -7.82
C ASN A 37 -3.63 -14.90 -6.77
N ALA A 38 -4.48 -14.59 -5.81
CA ALA A 38 -4.15 -13.65 -4.75
C ALA A 38 -3.04 -14.24 -3.89
N LYS A 39 -1.93 -13.52 -3.80
CA LYS A 39 -0.83 -13.90 -2.91
C LYS A 39 -1.04 -13.19 -1.59
N TYR A 40 -1.26 -13.97 -0.54
CA TYR A 40 -1.16 -13.45 0.81
C TYR A 40 0.28 -12.99 1.04
N VAL A 41 0.44 -11.70 1.34
CA VAL A 41 1.73 -11.12 1.73
C VAL A 41 1.64 -10.82 3.21
N GLU A 42 2.37 -11.58 4.02
CA GLU A 42 2.52 -11.24 5.43
C GLU A 42 3.29 -9.92 5.53
N PRO A 43 2.77 -8.90 6.25
CA PRO A 43 3.50 -7.65 6.42
C PRO A 43 4.83 -7.93 7.12
N GLU A 44 5.94 -7.63 6.45
CA GLU A 44 7.25 -7.82 7.04
C GLU A 44 7.41 -6.89 8.25
N GLY A 45 7.56 -7.49 9.43
CA GLY A 45 7.78 -6.77 10.68
C GLY A 45 9.20 -6.21 10.76
N THR A 46 9.41 -5.21 11.61
CA THR A 46 10.75 -4.70 11.87
C THR A 46 11.46 -5.55 12.92
N GLN A 47 12.70 -5.96 12.64
CA GLN A 47 13.57 -6.59 13.63
C GLN A 47 14.35 -5.53 14.43
N GLN A 48 14.29 -5.60 15.76
CA GLN A 48 15.09 -4.70 16.61
C GLN A 48 16.57 -5.12 16.60
N ILE A 49 17.42 -4.25 16.07
CA ILE A 49 18.88 -4.45 16.01
C ILE A 49 19.62 -3.24 16.59
N THR A 50 20.86 -3.45 17.04
CA THR A 50 21.78 -2.37 17.44
C THR A 50 22.67 -2.01 16.26
N LEU A 51 22.39 -0.90 15.58
CA LEU A 51 23.18 -0.37 14.46
C LEU A 51 23.71 1.03 14.78
N ARG A 52 24.99 1.28 14.46
CA ARG A 52 25.57 2.63 14.54
C ARG A 52 25.33 3.38 13.23
N VAL A 53 24.63 4.51 13.32
CA VAL A 53 24.36 5.42 12.19
C VAL A 53 25.00 6.78 12.49
N LYS A 54 25.53 7.46 11.46
CA LYS A 54 26.10 8.80 11.61
C LYS A 54 25.06 9.77 12.19
N LYS A 55 25.49 10.60 13.15
CA LYS A 55 24.63 11.61 13.81
C LYS A 55 23.89 12.50 12.80
N SER A 56 24.59 13.01 11.80
CA SER A 56 24.02 13.88 10.75
C SER A 56 22.88 13.22 9.98
N VAL A 57 22.97 11.91 9.75
CA VAL A 57 21.92 11.14 9.08
C VAL A 57 20.70 11.03 9.99
N VAL A 58 20.90 10.66 11.26
CA VAL A 58 19.79 10.56 12.23
C VAL A 58 19.09 11.90 12.39
N GLU A 59 19.83 13.00 12.47
CA GLU A 59 19.27 14.35 12.58
C GLU A 59 18.50 14.77 11.33
N ALA A 60 19.03 14.47 10.14
CA ALA A 60 18.33 14.72 8.88
C ALA A 60 16.97 14.00 8.83
N TYR A 61 16.91 12.72 9.20
CA TYR A 61 15.64 12.00 9.24
C TYR A 61 14.74 12.51 10.38
N LYS A 62 15.24 12.77 11.58
CA LYS A 62 14.44 13.31 12.69
C LYS A 62 13.78 14.65 12.32
N SER A 63 14.44 15.49 11.53
CA SER A 63 13.88 16.77 11.07
C SER A 63 12.59 16.62 10.25
N THR A 64 12.35 15.44 9.65
CA THR A 64 11.13 15.13 8.91
C THR A 64 9.90 14.83 9.79
N GLY A 65 10.06 14.83 11.13
CA GLY A 65 8.97 14.66 12.08
C GLY A 65 8.62 13.19 12.40
N LYS A 66 7.37 12.95 12.82
CA LYS A 66 6.89 11.62 13.23
C LYS A 66 7.06 10.61 12.08
N GLY A 67 7.46 9.39 12.42
CA GLY A 67 7.70 8.33 11.43
C GLY A 67 9.08 8.39 10.75
N TYR A 68 10.04 9.15 11.29
CA TYR A 68 11.39 9.22 10.71
C TYR A 68 12.09 7.87 10.62
N GLN A 69 11.85 6.97 11.59
CA GLN A 69 12.39 5.61 11.56
C GLN A 69 11.82 4.80 10.40
N THR A 70 10.51 4.90 10.14
CA THR A 70 9.86 4.26 8.99
C THR A 70 10.45 4.75 7.67
N ARG A 71 10.60 6.07 7.49
CA ARG A 71 11.23 6.65 6.29
C ARG A 71 12.68 6.19 6.13
N MET A 72 13.44 6.18 7.22
CA MET A 72 14.81 5.68 7.21
C MET A 72 14.86 4.20 6.82
N ASN A 73 13.92 3.37 7.30
CA ASN A 73 13.83 1.96 6.96
C ASN A 73 13.52 1.75 5.48
N SER A 74 12.54 2.46 4.91
CA SER A 74 12.19 2.36 3.48
C SER A 74 13.36 2.67 2.55
N VAL A 75 14.23 3.61 2.94
CA VAL A 75 15.43 3.94 2.16
C VAL A 75 16.46 2.80 2.21
N LEU A 76 16.66 2.20 3.38
CA LEU A 76 17.54 1.04 3.54
C LEU A 76 17.04 -0.16 2.73
N GLU A 77 15.73 -0.42 2.76
CA GLU A 77 15.06 -1.48 2.01
C GLU A 77 15.21 -1.29 0.49
N SER A 78 14.97 -0.07 0.00
CA SER A 78 15.12 0.27 -1.42
C SER A 78 16.56 0.07 -1.91
N TYR A 79 17.54 0.51 -1.11
CA TYR A 79 18.95 0.32 -1.40
C TYR A 79 19.33 -1.17 -1.41
N ALA A 80 18.93 -1.91 -0.37
CA ALA A 80 19.19 -3.34 -0.27
C ALA A 80 18.60 -4.12 -1.45
N THR A 81 17.33 -3.86 -1.79
CA THR A 81 16.64 -4.49 -2.93
C THR A 81 17.38 -4.23 -4.24
N THR A 82 17.85 -3.00 -4.45
CA THR A 82 18.56 -2.63 -5.68
C THR A 82 19.91 -3.32 -5.78
N VAL A 83 20.73 -3.24 -4.72
CA VAL A 83 22.09 -3.80 -4.71
C VAL A 83 22.07 -5.33 -4.75
N LEU A 84 21.16 -5.96 -4.00
CA LEU A 84 21.05 -7.42 -3.95
C LEU A 84 20.51 -8.00 -5.27
N LYS A 85 19.53 -7.34 -5.92
CA LYS A 85 19.05 -7.75 -7.26
C LYS A 85 20.11 -7.58 -8.35
N GLN A 86 21.01 -6.61 -8.23
CA GLN A 86 22.10 -6.43 -9.18
C GLN A 86 23.15 -7.53 -9.05
N ARG A 87 23.48 -7.91 -7.82
CA ARG A 87 24.44 -9.00 -7.54
C ARG A 87 23.93 -10.37 -8.00
N SER A 88 22.64 -10.66 -7.85
CA SER A 88 22.07 -11.94 -8.30
C SER A 88 21.93 -12.06 -9.81
N ARG A 89 21.98 -10.95 -10.56
CA ARG A 89 21.94 -10.93 -12.03
C ARG A 89 23.32 -11.06 -12.69
N GLN A 90 24.39 -10.88 -11.92
CA GLN A 90 25.78 -10.97 -12.40
C GLN A 90 26.46 -12.30 -12.06
N SER A 91 25.77 -13.20 -11.35
CA SER A 91 26.25 -14.53 -10.96
C SER A 91 25.57 -15.63 -11.76
#